data_AF-A0A9R0JJ60-F1
#
_entry.id   AF-A0A9R0JJ60-F1
#
_cell.length_a   1.000
_cell.length_b   1.000
_cell.length_c   1.000
_cell.angle_alpha   90.00
_cell.angle_beta   90.00
_cell.angle_gamma   90.00
#
_symmetry.space_group_name_H-M   'P 1'
#
loop_
_entity.id
_entity.type
_entity.pdbx_description
1 polymer ?
#
loop_
_entity_poly.entity_id
_entity_poly.type
_entity_poly.pdbx_seq_one_letter_code
_entity_poly.pdbx_strand_id
1 'polypeptide(L)'
;MRNAFDNLEECFLKYNQEWPFLLDAQFSAVAVVYAPFVRRYYPVFKDLHKYNTTKGRPKLAAWLKTLDTVEAFRRIKWDDELSIKIFKRRNLIS
;
A
#
# COMPACT_ATOMS: atom_id res chain seq x y z
N MET A 1 3.20 5.97 19.54
CA MET A 1 2.06 5.76 18.62
C MET A 1 2.55 4.88 17.48
N ARG A 2 1.97 3.68 17.27
CA ARG A 2 2.31 2.88 16.07
C ARG A 2 1.74 3.59 14.84
N ASN A 3 2.54 3.77 13.79
CA ASN A 3 2.02 4.33 12.54
C ASN A 3 1.20 3.25 11.81
N ALA A 4 0.26 3.65 10.95
CA ALA A 4 -0.63 2.71 10.26
C ALA A 4 0.13 1.67 9.41
N PHE A 5 1.30 2.03 8.88
CA PHE A 5 2.14 1.12 8.10
C PHE A 5 2.84 0.06 8.98
N ASP A 6 3.21 0.38 10.22
CA ASP A 6 3.75 -0.58 11.19
C ASP A 6 2.68 -1.63 11.51
N ASN A 7 1.43 -1.22 11.68
CA ASN A 7 0.33 -2.17 11.90
C ASN A 7 0.14 -3.10 10.69
N LEU A 8 0.28 -2.59 9.46
CA LEU A 8 0.25 -3.44 8.26
C LEU A 8 1.44 -4.41 8.24
N GLU A 9 2.65 -3.96 8.58
CA GLU A 9 3.83 -4.83 8.68
C GLU A 9 3.64 -5.93 9.73
N GLU A 10 3.15 -5.59 10.93
CA GLU A 10 2.82 -6.56 11.98
C GLU A 10 1.77 -7.58 11.50
N CYS A 11 0.73 -7.13 10.79
CA CYS A 11 -0.25 -8.02 10.18
C CYS A 11 0.42 -8.97 9.17
N PHE A 12 1.26 -8.47 8.26
CA PHE A 12 1.94 -9.31 7.28
C PHE A 12 2.91 -10.31 7.93
N LEU A 13 3.57 -9.93 9.04
CA LEU A 13 4.42 -10.84 9.81
C LEU A 13 3.60 -11.96 10.47
N LYS A 14 2.42 -11.62 11.01
CA LYS A 14 1.55 -12.57 11.70
C LYS A 14 0.89 -13.56 10.76
N TYR A 15 0.41 -13.09 9.60
CA TYR A 15 -0.36 -13.90 8.64
C TYR A 15 0.50 -14.42 7.48
N ASN A 16 1.83 -14.41 7.65
CA ASN A 16 2.90 -14.75 6.70
C ASN A 16 2.48 -15.61 5.49
N GLN A 17 2.21 -14.97 4.36
CA GLN A 17 1.85 -15.65 3.10
C GLN A 17 2.56 -15.03 1.90
N GLU A 18 2.98 -15.90 0.97
CA GLU A 18 3.80 -15.58 -0.21
C GLU A 18 3.03 -14.83 -1.33
N TRP A 19 1.75 -14.54 -1.13
CA TRP A 19 0.84 -14.00 -2.14
C TRP A 19 0.08 -12.77 -1.63
N PRO A 20 -0.57 -11.95 -2.49
CA PRO A 20 -0.98 -10.57 -2.15
C PRO A 20 -2.19 -10.46 -1.21
N PHE A 21 -2.48 -11.48 -0.41
CA PHE A 21 -3.65 -11.54 0.43
C PHE A 21 -3.31 -11.24 1.89
N LEU A 22 -4.16 -10.44 2.53
CA LEU A 22 -3.90 -9.87 3.86
C LEU A 22 -4.19 -10.83 5.02
N LEU A 23 -4.95 -11.91 4.80
CA LEU A 23 -5.47 -12.75 5.87
C LEU A 23 -5.29 -14.25 5.62
N ASP A 24 -5.53 -14.74 4.39
CA ASP A 24 -5.43 -16.15 4.01
C ASP A 24 -4.90 -16.31 2.58
N ALA A 25 -4.39 -17.50 2.23
CA ALA A 25 -3.77 -17.79 0.93
C ALA A 25 -4.75 -17.71 -0.26
N GLN A 26 -6.02 -17.39 0.02
CA GLN A 26 -7.07 -17.14 -0.96
C GLN A 26 -7.36 -15.65 -1.13
N PHE A 27 -7.88 -15.31 -2.31
CA PHE A 27 -8.31 -13.96 -2.63
C PHE A 27 -9.27 -13.42 -1.59
N SER A 28 -8.80 -12.47 -0.77
CA SER A 28 -9.60 -11.88 0.28
C SER A 28 -10.16 -10.53 -0.14
N ALA A 29 -11.44 -10.28 0.20
CA ALA A 29 -12.06 -8.97 0.03
C ALA A 29 -11.25 -7.86 0.74
N VAL A 30 -10.53 -8.22 1.81
CA VAL A 30 -9.65 -7.32 2.55
C VAL A 30 -8.52 -6.81 1.66
N ALA A 31 -7.85 -7.66 0.87
CA ALA A 31 -6.83 -7.20 -0.08
C ALA A 31 -7.41 -6.25 -1.13
N VAL A 32 -8.61 -6.54 -1.65
CA VAL A 32 -9.31 -5.67 -2.62
C VAL A 32 -9.62 -4.30 -2.04
N VAL A 33 -10.06 -4.25 -0.79
CA VAL A 33 -10.42 -2.99 -0.14
C VAL A 33 -9.18 -2.16 0.18
N TYR A 34 -8.11 -2.76 0.72
CA TYR A 34 -6.96 -1.99 1.21
C TYR A 34 -5.91 -1.68 0.12
N ALA A 35 -5.71 -2.54 -0.89
CA ALA A 35 -4.71 -2.33 -1.94
C ALA A 35 -4.80 -0.97 -2.65
N PRO A 36 -5.99 -0.48 -3.07
CA PRO A 36 -6.12 0.82 -3.72
C PRO A 36 -5.65 1.98 -2.84
N PHE A 37 -5.95 1.93 -1.53
CA PHE A 37 -5.56 2.99 -0.60
C PHE A 37 -4.05 2.99 -0.37
N VAL A 38 -3.48 1.83 -0.02
CA VAL A 38 -2.05 1.73 0.27
C VAL A 38 -1.21 2.12 -0.95
N ARG A 39 -1.63 1.71 -2.15
CA ARG A 39 -0.97 2.14 -3.40
C ARG A 39 -1.06 3.64 -3.63
N ARG A 40 -2.22 4.28 -3.45
CA ARG A 40 -2.36 5.74 -3.61
C ARG A 40 -1.52 6.53 -2.62
N TYR A 41 -1.39 6.02 -1.39
CA TYR A 41 -0.61 6.69 -0.35
C TYR A 41 0.90 6.60 -0.59
N TYR A 42 1.39 5.51 -1.17
CA TYR A 42 2.83 5.32 -1.40
C TYR A 42 3.52 6.49 -2.14
N PRO A 43 3.09 6.91 -3.35
CA PRO A 43 3.71 8.04 -4.05
C PRO A 43 3.48 9.37 -3.31
N VAL A 44 2.33 9.56 -2.66
CA VAL A 44 1.99 10.77 -1.90
C VAL A 44 2.95 10.99 -0.72
N PHE A 45 3.16 9.96 0.12
CA PHE A 45 4.08 10.06 1.26
C PHE A 45 5.54 10.22 0.80
N LYS A 46 5.92 9.54 -0.27
CA LYS A 46 7.28 9.65 -0.82
C LYS A 46 7.55 11.05 -1.38
N ASP A 47 6.66 11.59 -2.19
CA ASP A 47 6.94 12.81 -2.94
C ASP A 47 6.63 14.08 -2.13
N LEU A 48 5.52 14.08 -1.38
CA LEU A 48 5.08 15.27 -0.63
C LEU A 48 5.68 15.32 0.78
N HIS A 49 5.76 14.18 1.47
CA HIS A 49 6.25 14.12 2.87
C HIS A 49 7.71 13.65 2.99
N LYS A 50 8.37 13.33 1.87
CA LYS A 50 9.74 12.76 1.85
C LYS A 50 9.88 11.52 2.75
N TYR A 51 8.78 10.80 2.96
CA TYR A 51 8.70 9.65 3.85
C TYR A 51 8.54 8.38 3.04
N ASN A 52 9.52 7.48 3.14
CA ASN A 52 9.42 6.16 2.54
C ASN A 52 8.65 5.20 3.48
N THR A 53 7.38 4.95 3.17
CA THR A 53 6.50 4.07 3.93
C THR A 53 6.94 2.60 3.94
N THR A 54 7.83 2.19 3.04
CA THR A 54 8.37 0.81 3.00
C THR A 54 9.70 0.65 3.73
N LYS A 55 10.34 1.75 4.16
CA LYS A 55 11.61 1.68 4.89
C LYS A 55 11.38 1.00 6.24
N GLY A 56 12.12 -0.08 6.50
CA GLY A 56 11.96 -0.91 7.70
C GLY A 56 10.74 -1.84 7.68
N ARG A 57 10.02 -1.93 6.55
CA ARG A 57 8.80 -2.74 6.39
C ARG A 57 8.91 -3.65 5.16
N PRO A 58 9.80 -4.67 5.20
CA PRO A 58 10.08 -5.52 4.04
C PRO A 58 8.87 -6.30 3.56
N LYS A 59 7.93 -6.70 4.43
CA LYS A 59 6.74 -7.44 4.00
C LYS A 59 5.74 -6.55 3.28
N LEU A 60 5.52 -5.33 3.75
CA LEU A 60 4.75 -4.31 3.03
C LEU A 60 5.36 -4.00 1.65
N ALA A 61 6.69 -3.90 1.58
CA ALA A 61 7.41 -3.69 0.32
C ALA A 61 7.20 -4.86 -0.67
N ALA A 62 7.27 -6.10 -0.17
CA ALA A 62 7.02 -7.28 -0.97
C ALA A 62 5.58 -7.33 -1.47
N TRP A 63 4.60 -7.10 -0.58
CA TRP A 63 3.18 -7.10 -0.93
C TRP A 63 2.84 -6.11 -2.04
N LEU A 64 3.38 -4.88 -1.98
CA LEU A 64 3.20 -3.89 -3.04
C LEU A 64 3.69 -4.37 -4.40
N LYS A 65 4.83 -5.08 -4.46
CA LYS A 65 5.34 -5.70 -5.70
C LYS A 65 4.41 -6.80 -6.20
N THR A 66 3.86 -7.61 -5.29
CA THR A 66 2.92 -8.69 -5.64
C THR A 66 1.60 -8.15 -6.20
N LEU A 67 1.18 -6.92 -5.85
CA LEU A 67 0.01 -6.29 -6.48
C LEU A 67 0.23 -5.94 -7.95
N ASP A 68 1.48 -5.77 -8.40
CA ASP A 68 1.80 -5.53 -9.81
C ASP A 68 1.77 -6.83 -10.64
N THR A 69 1.93 -8.00 -9.99
CA THR A 69 1.94 -9.31 -10.69
C THR A 69 0.54 -9.87 -10.91
N VAL A 70 -0.43 -9.51 -10.07
CA VAL A 70 -1.83 -9.96 -10.20
C VAL A 70 -2.60 -9.03 -11.14
N GLU A 71 -3.16 -9.61 -12.20
CA GLU A 71 -3.84 -8.86 -13.25
C GLU A 71 -4.98 -7.97 -12.73
N ALA A 72 -5.82 -8.49 -11.83
CA ALA A 72 -6.94 -7.74 -11.26
C ALA A 72 -6.46 -6.44 -10.58
N PHE A 73 -5.40 -6.52 -9.79
CA PHE A 73 -4.81 -5.35 -9.12
C PHE A 73 -4.09 -4.42 -10.10
N ARG A 74 -3.44 -4.95 -11.13
CA ARG A 74 -2.81 -4.14 -12.18
C ARG A 74 -3.83 -3.32 -12.96
N ARG A 75 -4.98 -3.91 -13.32
CA ARG A 75 -6.06 -3.23 -14.07
C ARG A 75 -6.68 -2.07 -13.28
N ILE A 76 -6.77 -2.20 -11.97
CA ILE A 76 -7.34 -1.15 -11.09
C ILE A 76 -6.27 -0.22 -10.50
N LYS A 77 -5.02 -0.30 -10.98
CA LYS A 77 -3.95 0.59 -10.50
C LYS A 77 -4.32 2.03 -10.84
N TRP A 78 -4.31 2.85 -9.81
CA TRP A 78 -4.60 4.27 -9.95
C TRP A 78 -3.36 5.04 -10.42
N ASP A 79 -3.57 6.19 -11.06
CA ASP A 79 -2.51 7.08 -11.52
C ASP A 79 -1.80 7.76 -10.33
N ASP A 80 -0.49 7.54 -10.22
CA ASP A 80 0.34 8.06 -9.13
C ASP A 80 0.48 9.60 -9.20
N GLU A 81 0.64 10.19 -10.38
CA GLU A 81 0.75 11.64 -10.57
C GLU A 81 -0.57 12.34 -10.24
N LEU A 82 -1.69 11.74 -10.67
CA LEU A 82 -3.02 12.25 -10.33
C LEU A 82 -3.25 12.19 -8.82
N SER A 83 -2.79 11.14 -8.15
CA SER A 83 -2.85 11.03 -6.68
C SER A 83 -2.09 12.19 -6.02
N ILE A 84 -0.83 12.39 -6.40
CA ILE A 84 0.00 13.49 -5.87
C ILE A 84 -0.69 14.84 -6.10
N LYS A 85 -1.21 15.09 -7.31
CA LYS A 85 -1.91 16.33 -7.67
C LYS A 85 -3.17 16.56 -6.82
N ILE A 86 -3.98 15.52 -6.60
CA ILE A 86 -5.19 15.59 -5.75
C ILE A 86 -4.80 15.91 -4.31
N PHE A 87 -3.84 15.19 -3.74
CA PHE A 87 -3.44 15.40 -2.34
C PHE A 87 -2.77 16.75 -2.11
N LYS A 88 -1.99 17.24 -3.09
CA LYS A 88 -1.42 18.58 -3.08
C LYS A 88 -2.49 19.67 -3.13
N ARG A 89 -3.53 19.51 -3.97
CA ARG A 89 -4.66 20.46 -4.03
C ARG A 89 -5.47 20.48 -2.73
N ARG A 90 -5.58 19.34 -2.05
CA ARG A 90 -6.36 19.22 -0.80
C ARG A 90 -5.64 19.76 0.44
N ASN A 91 -4.47 20.40 0.31
CA ASN A 91 -3.65 20.90 1.42
C ASN A 91 -3.42 19.85 2.53
N LEU A 92 -3.37 18.56 2.19
CA LEU A 92 -3.03 17.49 3.14
C LEU A 92 -1.52 17.41 3.41
N ILE A 93 -0.80 18.48 3.10
CA ILE A 93 0.63 18.68 3.32
C ILE A 93 0.71 19.69 4.48
N SER A 94 0.67 19.21 5.73
CA SER A 94 1.02 20.00 6.91
C SER A 94 2.46 19.74 7.29
#